data_AF-A0A7K0DE96-F1
#
_entry.id   AF-A0A7K0DE96-F1
#
_cell.length_a   1.000
_cell.length_b   1.000
_cell.length_c   1.000
_cell.angle_alpha   90.00
_cell.angle_beta   90.00
_cell.angle_gamma   90.00
#
_symmetry.space_group_name_H-M   'P 1'
#
loop_
_entity.id
_entity.type
_entity.pdbx_description
1 polymer ?
#
loop_
_entity_poly.entity_id
_entity_poly.type
_entity_poly.pdbx_seq_one_letter_code
_entity_poly.pdbx_strand_id
1 'polypeptide(L)'
;MRQRSSVEGRWSDPTSAAVTAIAELLGVPADQVSVTSPFNDLGLSSVQLARLTAVLEDALGVSISLTDLFDHPDIERLVEHTATR
;
A
#
# COMPACT_ATOMS: atom_id res chain seq x y z
N MET A 1 -24.72 24.44 7.83
CA MET A 1 -24.11 23.21 8.38
C MET A 1 -22.79 22.97 7.65
N ARG A 2 -21.67 23.47 8.17
CA ARG A 2 -20.32 23.24 7.64
C ARG A 2 -19.59 22.40 8.68
N GLN A 3 -19.58 21.08 8.51
CA GLN A 3 -18.63 20.20 9.19
C GLN A 3 -17.42 20.14 8.25
N ARG A 4 -16.54 21.14 8.28
CA ARG A 4 -15.16 21.03 8.82
C ARG A 4 -14.59 19.62 8.68
N SER A 5 -14.22 19.31 7.43
CA SER A 5 -13.03 18.55 7.08
C SER A 5 -11.87 18.93 8.01
N SER A 6 -11.46 18.01 8.89
CA SER A 6 -10.21 18.08 9.64
C SER A 6 -9.40 16.85 9.28
N VAL A 7 -8.77 16.91 8.12
CA VAL A 7 -7.49 16.22 7.87
C VAL A 7 -6.60 17.25 7.16
N GLU A 8 -6.19 18.26 7.91
CA GLU A 8 -5.29 19.31 7.43
C GLU A 8 -3.89 19.05 8.02
N GLY A 9 -2.98 18.58 7.16
CA GLY A 9 -1.52 18.66 7.32
C GLY A 9 -0.86 17.34 7.76
N ARG A 10 0.18 16.81 7.11
CA ARG A 10 1.12 17.49 6.19
C ARG A 10 1.79 16.56 5.17
N TRP A 11 2.04 15.27 5.42
CA TRP A 11 2.66 14.35 4.45
C TRP A 11 1.81 13.09 4.41
N SER A 12 1.32 12.67 3.23
CA SER A 12 0.72 11.34 3.12
C SER A 12 1.81 10.34 3.46
N ASP A 13 1.72 9.69 4.63
CA ASP A 13 2.62 8.58 4.94
C ASP A 13 2.54 7.62 3.76
N PRO A 14 3.66 7.32 3.07
CA PRO A 14 3.63 6.44 1.91
C PRO A 14 3.00 5.08 2.27
N THR A 15 3.14 4.66 3.54
CA THR A 15 2.43 3.53 4.13
C THR A 15 0.91 3.68 4.08
N SER A 16 0.36 4.84 4.48
CA SER A 16 -1.09 5.06 4.46
C SER A 16 -1.64 5.12 3.03
N ALA A 17 -0.88 5.67 2.08
CA ALA A 17 -1.25 5.68 0.67
C ALA A 17 -1.29 4.25 0.11
N ALA A 18 -0.25 3.46 0.37
CA ALA A 18 -0.18 2.05 0.00
C ALA A 18 -1.33 1.24 0.59
N VAL A 19 -1.61 1.39 1.89
CA VAL A 19 -2.73 0.72 2.59
C VAL A 19 -4.06 1.04 1.94
N THR A 20 -4.33 2.31 1.64
CA THR A 20 -5.58 2.74 1.02
C THR A 20 -5.73 2.09 -0.36
N ALA A 21 -4.68 2.11 -1.16
CA ALA A 21 -4.69 1.55 -2.50
C ALA A 21 -4.88 0.01 -2.49
N ILE A 22 -4.29 -0.67 -1.50
CA ILE A 22 -4.50 -2.12 -1.25
C ILE A 22 -5.93 -2.40 -0.81
N ALA A 23 -6.45 -1.61 0.13
CA ALA A 23 -7.80 -1.73 0.65
C ALA A 23 -8.83 -1.61 -0.48
N GLU A 24 -8.65 -0.63 -1.38
CA GLU A 24 -9.50 -0.46 -2.55
C GLU A 24 -9.38 -1.61 -3.56
N LEU A 25 -8.16 -2.13 -3.78
CA LEU A 25 -7.94 -3.30 -4.64
C LEU A 25 -8.64 -4.56 -4.10
N LEU A 26 -8.63 -4.74 -2.78
CA LEU A 26 -9.23 -5.87 -2.08
C LEU A 26 -10.73 -5.70 -1.81
N GLY A 27 -11.24 -4.47 -1.88
CA GLY A 27 -12.62 -4.15 -1.48
C GLY A 27 -12.86 -4.30 0.03
N VAL A 28 -11.82 -4.16 0.84
CA VAL A 28 -11.88 -4.26 2.30
C VAL A 28 -11.58 -2.89 2.93
N PRO A 29 -12.00 -2.61 4.17
CA PRO A 29 -11.60 -1.38 4.85
C PRO A 29 -10.09 -1.36 5.14
N ALA A 30 -9.48 -0.17 5.06
CA ALA A 30 -8.05 0.05 5.33
C ALA A 30 -7.58 -0.49 6.71
N ASP A 31 -8.47 -0.48 7.70
CA ASP A 31 -8.22 -1.03 9.04
C ASP A 31 -7.97 -2.56 9.05
N GLN A 32 -8.47 -3.28 8.04
CA GLN A 32 -8.23 -4.71 7.87
C GLN A 32 -6.93 -5.02 7.10
N VAL A 33 -6.32 -4.01 6.48
CA VAL A 33 -5.06 -4.19 5.74
C VAL A 33 -3.91 -4.07 6.73
N SER A 34 -3.29 -5.21 7.04
CA SER A 34 -2.12 -5.24 7.93
C SER A 34 -0.86 -4.81 7.20
N VAL A 35 -0.16 -3.80 7.72
CA VAL A 35 1.09 -3.27 7.15
C VAL A 35 2.33 -4.09 7.50
N THR A 36 2.22 -4.88 8.56
CA THR A 36 3.24 -5.81 9.07
C THR A 36 3.01 -7.26 8.66
N SER A 37 1.92 -7.54 7.93
CA SER A 37 1.61 -8.89 7.48
C SER A 37 2.03 -9.04 6.02
N PRO A 38 2.54 -10.23 5.66
CA PRO A 38 2.99 -10.45 4.32
C PRO A 38 1.80 -10.52 3.35
N PHE A 39 1.97 -9.96 2.15
CA PHE A 39 0.95 -9.94 1.08
C PHE A 39 0.37 -11.33 0.75
N ASN A 40 1.16 -12.39 0.94
CA ASN A 40 0.74 -13.77 0.74
C ASN A 40 -0.28 -14.26 1.79
N ASP A 41 -0.23 -13.71 3.00
CA ASP A 41 -1.09 -14.08 4.14
C ASP A 41 -2.42 -13.30 4.09
N LEU A 42 -2.44 -12.16 3.39
CA LEU A 42 -3.65 -11.42 3.03
C LEU A 42 -4.54 -12.16 2.01
N GLY A 43 -4.15 -13.36 1.57
CA GLY A 43 -4.92 -14.16 0.61
C GLY A 43 -4.82 -13.66 -0.84
N LEU A 44 -3.77 -12.88 -1.17
CA LEU A 44 -3.57 -12.35 -2.50
C LEU A 44 -3.11 -13.44 -3.48
N SER A 45 -3.84 -13.59 -4.58
CA SER A 45 -3.46 -14.45 -5.71
C SER A 45 -2.37 -13.79 -6.57
N SER A 46 -1.64 -14.56 -7.38
CA SER A 46 -0.57 -14.02 -8.26
C SER A 46 -1.04 -12.88 -9.17
N VAL A 47 -2.30 -12.93 -9.64
CA VAL A 47 -2.91 -11.87 -10.44
C VAL A 47 -3.17 -10.60 -9.61
N GLN A 48 -3.54 -10.76 -8.34
CA GLN A 48 -3.74 -9.64 -7.44
C GLN A 48 -2.40 -9.02 -7.05
N LEU A 49 -1.34 -9.82 -6.84
CA LEU A 49 0.02 -9.32 -6.61
C LEU A 49 0.54 -8.49 -7.81
N ALA A 50 0.28 -8.94 -9.04
CA ALA A 50 0.66 -8.17 -10.23
C ALA A 50 -0.15 -6.87 -10.42
N ARG A 51 -1.39 -6.81 -9.92
CA ARG A 51 -2.16 -5.55 -9.88
C ARG A 51 -1.70 -4.65 -8.75
N LEU A 52 -1.34 -5.26 -7.63
CA LEU A 52 -0.84 -4.58 -6.45
C LEU A 52 0.41 -3.77 -6.78
N THR A 53 1.36 -4.33 -7.54
CA THR A 53 2.54 -3.57 -7.99
C THR A 53 2.11 -2.30 -8.72
N ALA A 54 1.26 -2.40 -9.74
CA ALA A 54 0.84 -1.24 -10.53
C ALA A 54 0.10 -0.17 -9.69
N VAL A 55 -0.73 -0.62 -8.74
CA VAL A 55 -1.48 0.27 -7.83
C VAL A 55 -0.55 0.98 -6.85
N LEU A 56 0.42 0.27 -6.30
CA LEU A 56 1.43 0.85 -5.40
C LEU A 56 2.39 1.78 -6.15
N GLU A 57 2.76 1.43 -7.38
CA GLU A 57 3.56 2.29 -8.26
C GLU A 57 2.87 3.63 -8.52
N ASP A 58 1.56 3.61 -8.82
CA ASP A 58 0.75 4.81 -9.03
C ASP A 58 0.60 5.62 -7.73
N ALA A 59 0.31 4.95 -6.61
CA ALA A 59 0.10 5.61 -5.31
C ALA A 59 1.37 6.22 -4.72
N LEU A 60 2.52 5.56 -4.88
CA LEU A 60 3.82 5.99 -4.35
C LEU A 60 4.63 6.80 -5.36
N GLY A 61 4.28 6.73 -6.66
CA GLY A 61 5.02 7.37 -7.73
C GLY A 61 6.41 6.76 -8.00
N VAL A 62 6.60 5.49 -7.63
CA VAL A 62 7.87 4.74 -7.77
C VAL A 62 7.66 3.51 -8.64
N SER A 63 8.73 2.85 -9.10
CA SER A 63 8.61 1.59 -9.81
C SER A 63 8.89 0.39 -8.89
N ILE A 64 7.97 -0.57 -8.85
CA ILE A 64 7.97 -1.72 -7.94
C ILE A 64 7.83 -2.98 -8.77
N SER A 65 8.82 -3.87 -8.69
CA SER A 65 8.78 -5.15 -9.38
C SER A 65 8.14 -6.23 -8.51
N LEU A 66 7.64 -7.30 -9.13
CA LEU A 66 7.22 -8.49 -8.39
C LEU A 66 8.33 -9.04 -7.49
N THR A 67 9.59 -8.96 -7.92
CA THR A 67 10.75 -9.35 -7.10
C THR A 67 10.82 -8.54 -5.80
N ASP A 68 10.57 -7.23 -5.85
CA ASP A 68 10.58 -6.37 -4.65
C ASP A 68 9.43 -6.75 -3.70
N LEU A 69 8.25 -7.11 -4.22
CA LEU A 69 7.16 -7.66 -3.39
C LEU A 69 7.51 -9.01 -2.75
N PHE A 70 8.30 -9.84 -3.42
CA PHE A 70 8.75 -11.13 -2.87
C PHE A 70 9.87 -10.96 -1.83
N ASP A 71 10.77 -10.00 -2.02
CA ASP A 71 11.87 -9.68 -1.10
C ASP A 71 11.37 -8.88 0.13
N HIS A 72 10.36 -8.04 -0.08
CA HIS A 72 9.71 -7.20 0.92
C HIS A 72 8.20 -7.47 0.94
N PRO A 73 7.77 -8.58 1.56
CA PRO A 73 6.37 -8.98 1.54
C PRO A 73 5.46 -8.12 2.43
N ASP A 74 5.98 -7.14 3.15
CA ASP A 74 5.23 -6.27 4.06
C ASP A 74 5.20 -4.82 3.54
N ILE A 75 4.07 -4.13 3.74
CA ILE A 75 3.85 -2.76 3.25
C ILE A 75 4.89 -1.80 3.85
N GLU A 76 5.18 -1.92 5.14
CA GLU A 76 6.18 -1.05 5.80
C GLU A 76 7.57 -1.21 5.18
N ARG A 77 8.02 -2.44 4.93
CA ARG A 77 9.34 -2.74 4.36
C ARG A 77 9.44 -2.23 2.93
N LEU A 78 8.39 -2.44 2.13
CA LEU A 78 8.34 -1.99 0.74
C LEU A 78 8.38 -0.45 0.65
N VAL A 79 7.63 0.21 1.54
CA VAL A 79 7.60 1.67 1.62
C VAL A 79 8.94 2.24 2.11
N GLU A 80 9.56 1.63 3.11
CA GLU A 80 10.89 2.01 3.60
C GLU A 80 11.97 1.84 2.52
N HIS A 81 11.91 0.74 1.76
CA HIS A 81 12.79 0.49 0.63
C HIS A 81 12.66 1.56 -0.46
N THR A 82 11.43 1.92 -0.82
CA THR A 82 11.15 2.91 -1.87
C THR A 82 11.42 4.35 -1.43
N ALA A 83 11.25 4.68 -0.15
CA ALA A 83 11.57 5.99 0.41
C ALA A 83 13.09 6.24 0.56
N THR A 84 13.91 5.18 0.59
CA THR A 84 15.37 5.29 0.72
C THR A 84 16.08 5.55 -0.62
N ARG A 85 15.36 5.49 -1.74
CA ARG A 85 15.91 5.56 -3.10
C ARG A 85 15.66 6.91 -3.77
#